data_AF-A0A379B170-F1
#
_entry.id   AF-A0A379B170-F1
#
_cell.length_a   1.000
_cell.length_b   1.000
_cell.length_c   1.000
_cell.angle_alpha   90.00
_cell.angle_beta   90.00
_cell.angle_gamma   90.00
#
_symmetry.space_group_name_H-M   'P 1'
#
loop_
_entity.id
_entity.type
_entity.pdbx_description
1 polymer ?
#
loop_
_entity_poly.entity_id
_entity_poly.type
_entity_poly.pdbx_seq_one_letter_code
_entity_poly.pdbx_strand_id
1 'polypeptide(L)' 'MEDNPFMAGAFHGSGEADAVINVGVSGPGVVKAALENSDAVSLTEVAEVVKKTAFKITRVGELIGREASKC' A
#
# COMPACT_ATOMS: atom_id res chain seq x y z
N MET A 1 -8.94 -21.29 7.06
CA MET A 1 -9.38 -19.88 7.08
C MET A 1 -8.18 -19.06 6.62
N GLU A 2 -8.37 -18.19 5.65
CA GLU A 2 -7.30 -17.46 4.93
C GLU A 2 -6.83 -16.23 5.73
N ASP A 3 -5.57 -15.82 5.57
CA ASP A 3 -4.96 -14.70 6.32
C ASP A 3 -5.65 -13.35 6.04
N ASN A 4 -5.72 -12.49 7.04
CA ASN A 4 -6.32 -11.16 6.95
C ASN A 4 -5.55 -10.15 7.82
N PRO A 5 -4.45 -9.59 7.33
CA PRO A 5 -3.47 -8.93 8.19
C PRO A 5 -3.75 -7.47 8.55
N PHE A 6 -4.70 -6.79 7.90
CA PHE A 6 -4.87 -5.33 8.02
C PHE A 6 -6.25 -4.87 8.49
N MET A 7 -7.18 -5.79 8.73
CA MET A 7 -8.52 -5.46 9.22
C MET A 7 -8.61 -5.67 10.73
N ALA A 8 -9.54 -4.98 11.39
CA ALA A 8 -9.86 -5.26 12.79
C ALA A 8 -10.24 -6.75 12.94
N GLY A 9 -9.55 -7.45 13.86
CA GLY A 9 -9.64 -8.92 13.98
C GLY A 9 -8.63 -9.70 13.13
N ALA A 10 -7.51 -9.08 12.76
CA ALA A 10 -6.42 -9.75 12.05
C ALA A 10 -5.95 -11.02 12.78
N PHE A 11 -5.68 -12.08 12.01
CA PHE A 11 -5.31 -13.40 12.52
C PHE A 11 -4.37 -14.11 11.56
N HIS A 12 -3.33 -14.75 12.09
CA HIS A 12 -2.33 -15.52 11.34
C HIS A 12 -2.84 -16.92 11.01
N GLY A 13 -3.08 -17.21 9.73
CA GLY A 13 -3.65 -18.48 9.28
C GLY A 13 -2.73 -19.69 9.54
N SER A 14 -3.31 -20.85 9.81
CA SER A 14 -2.55 -22.09 10.07
C SER A 14 -1.79 -22.65 8.85
N GLY A 15 -1.98 -22.06 7.67
CA GLY A 15 -1.26 -22.40 6.43
C GLY A 15 -0.17 -21.41 6.05
N GLU A 16 0.01 -20.34 6.84
CA GLU A 16 1.08 -19.37 6.65
C GLU A 16 2.42 -19.89 7.19
N ALA A 17 3.51 -19.23 6.82
CA ALA A 17 4.82 -19.52 7.39
C ALA A 17 4.84 -19.30 8.92
N ASP A 18 5.86 -19.83 9.60
CA ASP A 18 6.01 -19.71 11.06
C ASP A 18 5.95 -18.25 11.54
N ALA A 19 6.45 -17.32 10.73
CA ALA A 19 6.33 -15.88 10.93
C ALA A 19 6.23 -15.15 9.59
N VAL A 20 5.36 -14.14 9.51
CA VAL A 20 5.18 -13.27 8.33
C VAL A 20 5.08 -11.81 8.79
N ILE A 21 5.69 -10.90 8.03
CA ILE A 21 5.55 -9.46 8.24
C ILE A 21 4.68 -8.89 7.13
N ASN A 22 3.53 -8.37 7.53
CA ASN A 22 2.60 -7.68 6.64
C ASN A 22 2.72 -6.16 6.85
N VAL A 23 3.01 -5.42 5.78
CA VAL A 23 3.17 -3.95 5.82
C VAL A 23 2.03 -3.25 5.11
N GLY A 24 1.28 -2.43 5.85
CA GLY A 24 0.25 -1.54 5.32
C GLY A 24 0.80 -0.13 5.15
N VAL A 25 0.49 0.52 4.01
CA VAL A 25 0.89 1.92 3.75
C VAL A 25 -0.34 2.77 3.51
N SER A 26 -0.44 3.90 4.22
CA SER A 26 -1.56 4.83 4.07
C SER A 26 -1.40 5.69 2.81
N GLY A 27 -2.36 5.57 1.90
CA GLY A 27 -2.38 6.30 0.61
C GLY A 27 -3.23 7.58 0.52
N PRO A 28 -4.36 7.77 1.24
CA PRO A 28 -5.30 8.85 0.94
C PRO A 28 -4.71 10.26 0.98
N GLY A 29 -3.89 10.58 2.00
CA GLY A 29 -3.27 11.90 2.12
C GLY A 29 -2.25 12.19 1.02
N VAL A 30 -1.49 11.17 0.61
CA VAL A 30 -0.49 11.28 -0.47
C VAL A 30 -1.19 11.44 -1.82
N VAL A 31 -2.28 10.71 -2.05
CA VAL A 31 -3.09 10.85 -3.27
C VAL A 31 -3.72 12.24 -3.34
N LYS A 32 -4.28 12.75 -2.23
CA LYS A 32 -4.81 14.12 -2.16
C LYS A 32 -3.74 15.16 -2.53
N ALA A 33 -2.56 15.08 -1.90
CA ALA A 33 -1.45 15.98 -2.18
C ALA A 33 -0.97 15.88 -3.64
N ALA A 34 -0.91 14.68 -4.21
CA ALA A 34 -0.52 14.48 -5.61
C ALA A 34 -1.50 15.12 -6.59
N LEU A 35 -2.81 15.07 -6.28
CA LEU A 35 -3.85 15.69 -7.09
C LEU A 35 -3.82 17.23 -6.97
N GLU A 36 -3.64 17.76 -5.76
CA GLU A 36 -3.51 19.20 -5.51
C GLU A 36 -2.30 19.84 -6.22
N ASN A 37 -1.27 19.04 -6.50
CA ASN A 37 -0.05 19.48 -7.20
C ASN A 37 -0.02 19.03 -8.68
N SER A 38 -1.13 18.54 -9.23
CA SER A 38 -1.21 18.12 -10.63
C SER A 38 -1.97 19.12 -11.50
N ASP A 39 -1.55 19.27 -12.74
CA ASP A 39 -2.27 20.05 -13.76
C ASP A 39 -3.37 19.22 -14.46
N ALA A 40 -3.82 18.12 -13.85
CA ALA A 40 -4.80 17.22 -14.45
C ALA A 40 -6.15 17.93 -14.60
N VAL A 41 -6.67 18.00 -15.82
CA VAL A 41 -7.93 18.68 -16.13
C VAL A 41 -9.05 17.70 -16.51
N SER A 42 -8.67 16.48 -16.92
CA SER A 42 -9.61 15.41 -17.26
C SER A 42 -9.59 14.28 -16.23
N LEU A 43 -10.70 13.54 -16.15
CA LEU A 43 -10.78 12.35 -15.28
C LEU A 43 -9.74 11.27 -15.67
N THR A 44 -9.39 11.18 -16.94
CA THR A 44 -8.33 10.26 -17.42
C THR A 44 -6.97 10.64 -16.84
N GLU A 45 -6.63 11.93 -16.83
CA GLU A 45 -5.37 12.41 -16.26
C GLU A 45 -5.35 12.25 -14.73
N VAL A 46 -6.47 12.53 -14.07
CA VAL A 46 -6.64 12.27 -12.63
C VAL A 46 -6.39 10.78 -12.32
N ALA A 47 -6.99 9.88 -13.09
CA ALA A 47 -6.77 8.44 -12.94
C ALA A 47 -5.30 8.06 -13.12
N GLU A 48 -4.59 8.66 -14.08
CA GLU A 48 -3.16 8.46 -14.27
C GLU A 48 -2.32 8.95 -13.08
N VAL A 49 -2.66 10.11 -12.50
CA VAL A 49 -2.00 10.63 -11.28
C VAL A 49 -2.21 9.68 -10.11
N VAL A 50 -3.44 9.24 -9.87
CA VAL A 50 -3.77 8.28 -8.80
C VAL A 50 -3.01 6.96 -9.00
N LYS A 51 -3.06 6.39 -10.21
CA LYS A 51 -2.37 5.13 -10.56
C LYS A 51 -0.87 5.21 -10.30
N LYS A 52 -0.21 6.27 -10.79
CA LYS A 52 1.24 6.47 -10.59
C LYS A 52 1.58 6.67 -9.11
N THR A 53 0.74 7.37 -8.37
CA THR A 53 0.92 7.62 -6.94
C THR A 53 0.77 6.33 -6.14
N ALA A 54 -0.28 5.54 -6.42
CA ALA A 54 -0.50 4.23 -5.81
C ALA A 54 0.69 3.30 -6.05
N PHE A 55 1.21 3.23 -7.29
CA PHE A 55 2.40 2.43 -7.60
C PHE A 55 3.61 2.81 -6.73
N LYS A 56 3.90 4.11 -6.56
CA LYS A 56 5.00 4.59 -5.72
C LYS A 56 4.79 4.20 -4.26
N ILE A 57 3.58 4.38 -3.73
CA ILE A 57 3.22 4.00 -2.35
C ILE A 57 3.47 2.50 -2.13
N THR A 58 2.99 1.64 -3.04
CA THR A 58 3.19 0.19 -2.96
C THR A 58 4.66 -0.19 -2.98
N ARG A 59 5.47 0.43 -3.85
CA ARG A 59 6.91 0.14 -3.94
C ARG A 59 7.68 0.55 -2.68
N VAL A 60 7.28 1.64 -2.03
CA VAL A 60 7.85 2.02 -0.73
C VAL A 60 7.45 1.00 0.35
N GLY A 61 6.20 0.55 0.37
CA GLY A 61 5.76 -0.52 1.28
C GLY A 61 6.54 -1.81 1.11
N GLU A 62 6.78 -2.23 -0.13
CA GLU A 62 7.61 -3.40 -0.44
C GLU A 62 9.05 -3.23 0.03
N LEU A 63 9.65 -2.05 -0.18
CA LEU A 63 11.01 -1.75 0.28
C LEU A 63 11.10 -1.88 1.81
N ILE A 64 10.13 -1.31 2.54
CA ILE A 64 10.06 -1.40 4.00
C ILE A 64 9.88 -2.85 4.44
N GLY A 65 8.97 -3.60 3.80
CA GLY A 65 8.73 -5.01 4.12
C GLY A 65 9.99 -5.87 3.94
N ARG A 66 10.72 -5.68 2.83
CA ARG A 66 11.99 -6.39 2.56
C ARG A 66 13.09 -6.06 3.57
N GLU A 67 13.11 -4.84 4.09
CA GLU A 67 14.10 -4.46 5.09
C GLU A 67 13.73 -5.00 6.47
N ALA A 68 12.47 -4.85 6.87
CA ALA A 68 11.95 -5.37 8.14
C ALA A 68 12.08 -6.90 8.24
N SER A 69 11.97 -7.62 7.11
CA SER A 69 12.09 -9.09 7.09
C SER A 69 13.53 -9.61 7.22
N LYS A 70 14.55 -8.75 7.22
CA LYS A 70 15.95 -9.15 7.43
C LYS A 70 16.34 -9.22 8.91
N CYS A 71 15.54 -8.64 9.78
CA CYS A 71 15.77 -8.58 11.22
C CYS A 71 15.37 -9.88 11.92
#